data_AF-A0A9N9NKC1-F1
#
_entry.id   AF-A0A9N9NKC1-F1
#
_cell.length_a   1.000
_cell.length_b   1.000
_cell.length_c   1.000
_cell.angle_alpha   90.00
_cell.angle_beta   90.00
_cell.angle_gamma   90.00
#
_symmetry.space_group_name_H-M   'P 1'
#
loop_
_entity.id
_entity.type
_entity.pdbx_description
1 polymer ?
#
loop_
_entity_poly.entity_id
_entity_poly.type
_entity_poly.pdbx_seq_one_letter_code
_entity_poly.pdbx_strand_id
1 'polypeptide(L)'
;KSRVYQALVNPILEDLVDLMAKSKYEYVKLFEKDDSLLLNTWLVVRLDGKSFHKFSAAHHFEKPNDKNALDLMNQCAIAVMNEINDIVLGYGESDEYRKSCNLYGRRESKILTTIVSLFSSNYVFHWKHYFPTKELLYPPSFDGRVVLYPSDENLRDYLSWRQADCHINNLYNTCFWALVHSGKTESEAENTLR
;
A
#
# COMPACT_ATOMS: atom_id res chain seq x y z
N LYS A 1 78.24 8.35 12.50
CA LYS A 1 77.50 9.62 12.65
C LYS A 1 76.26 9.54 11.77
N SER A 2 75.07 9.49 12.39
CA SER A 2 73.72 9.76 11.84
C SER A 2 73.26 8.85 10.67
N ARG A 3 72.21 8.00 10.69
CA ARG A 3 70.87 7.99 11.35
C ARG A 3 70.22 9.38 11.38
N VAL A 4 69.01 9.49 10.83
CA VAL A 4 68.23 10.73 10.63
C VAL A 4 68.80 11.51 9.44
N TYR A 5 68.31 11.42 8.20
CA TYR A 5 67.11 12.11 7.70
C TYR A 5 66.56 11.43 6.43
N GLN A 6 66.24 10.13 6.53
CA GLN A 6 65.35 9.45 5.58
C GLN A 6 63.87 9.56 6.03
N ALA A 7 63.57 10.60 6.80
CA ALA A 7 62.26 10.89 7.37
C ALA A 7 61.92 12.34 7.04
N LEU A 8 60.75 12.54 6.42
CA LEU A 8 60.05 13.80 6.06
C LEU A 8 59.64 13.90 4.58
N VAL A 9 59.59 12.79 3.84
CA VAL A 9 58.50 12.64 2.87
C VAL A 9 57.27 12.23 3.68
N ASN A 10 56.37 13.19 3.84
CA ASN A 10 55.17 13.12 4.66
C ASN A 10 54.36 11.82 4.39
N PRO A 11 54.17 10.93 5.38
CA PRO A 11 53.29 9.76 5.24
C PRO A 11 51.80 10.12 5.08
N ILE A 12 51.46 11.40 5.28
CA ILE A 12 50.08 11.92 5.28
C ILE A 12 49.45 11.92 3.86
N LEU A 13 50.26 11.80 2.80
CA LEU A 13 49.75 11.78 1.42
C LEU A 13 49.55 10.36 0.85
N GLU A 14 50.14 9.33 1.45
CA GLU A 14 49.92 7.92 1.05
C GLU A 14 48.79 7.24 1.84
N ASP A 15 48.41 7.75 3.02
CA ASP A 15 47.20 7.29 3.74
C ASP A 15 45.87 7.83 3.16
N LEU A 16 45.94 8.56 2.04
CA LEU A 16 44.78 8.89 1.20
C LEU A 16 44.57 7.86 0.06
N VAL A 17 45.23 6.70 0.15
CA VAL A 17 44.91 5.53 -0.67
C VAL A 17 43.46 5.12 -0.40
N ASP A 18 42.64 5.34 -1.43
CA ASP A 18 41.23 4.96 -1.56
C ASP A 18 40.25 5.60 -0.57
N LEU A 19 39.98 6.90 -0.73
CA LEU A 19 38.59 7.36 -0.64
C LEU A 19 37.80 6.59 -1.71
N MET A 20 37.29 5.41 -1.32
CA MET A 20 36.43 4.53 -2.13
C MET A 20 35.56 5.39 -3.04
N ALA A 21 35.57 5.19 -4.37
CA ALA A 21 34.92 6.13 -5.31
C ALA A 21 33.45 6.51 -4.97
N LYS A 22 32.75 5.68 -4.19
CA LYS A 22 31.41 5.95 -3.65
C LYS A 22 31.37 6.94 -2.48
N SER A 23 32.41 7.05 -1.64
CA SER A 23 32.44 7.92 -0.45
C SER A 23 32.35 9.40 -0.81
N LYS A 24 32.88 9.81 -1.98
CA LYS A 24 32.72 11.16 -2.55
C LYS A 24 31.25 11.58 -2.69
N TYR A 25 30.36 10.61 -2.92
CA TYR A 25 28.93 10.85 -3.14
C TYR A 25 28.07 10.47 -1.93
N GLU A 26 28.66 9.97 -0.85
CA GLU A 26 27.90 9.44 0.29
C GLU A 26 27.08 10.51 1.04
N TYR A 27 27.49 11.77 0.95
CA TYR A 27 26.76 12.89 1.53
C TYR A 27 25.30 12.99 1.04
N VAL A 28 24.96 12.43 -0.13
CA VAL A 28 23.58 12.45 -0.64
C VAL A 28 22.62 11.63 0.23
N LYS A 29 23.12 10.65 0.99
CA LYS A 29 22.30 9.88 1.95
C LYS A 29 21.78 10.74 3.09
N LEU A 30 22.46 11.85 3.42
CA LEU A 30 22.02 12.78 4.48
C LEU A 30 20.72 13.52 4.13
N PHE A 31 20.29 13.47 2.86
CA PHE A 31 19.01 14.04 2.42
C PHE A 31 17.85 13.06 2.57
N GLU A 32 18.12 11.78 2.88
CA GLU A 32 17.07 10.83 3.24
C GLU A 32 16.43 11.28 4.56
N LYS A 33 15.10 11.37 4.58
CA LYS A 33 14.35 11.72 5.78
C LYS A 33 14.10 10.46 6.60
N ASP A 34 14.25 10.58 7.91
CA ASP A 34 13.74 9.56 8.83
C ASP A 34 12.21 9.58 8.81
N ASP A 35 11.62 8.42 8.55
CA ASP A 35 10.18 8.18 8.43
C ASP A 35 9.72 7.12 9.44
N SER A 36 10.40 7.08 10.58
CA SER A 36 10.09 6.18 11.68
C SER A 36 8.74 6.51 12.33
N LEU A 37 7.85 5.53 12.37
CA LEU A 37 6.50 5.67 12.93
C LEU A 37 6.50 5.58 14.46
N LEU A 38 5.61 6.35 15.09
CA LEU A 38 5.48 6.43 16.55
C LEU A 38 5.29 5.04 17.19
N LEU A 39 6.05 4.76 18.25
CA LEU A 39 5.98 3.50 19.00
C LEU A 39 4.66 3.36 19.76
N ASN A 40 4.29 2.11 20.11
CA ASN A 40 3.09 1.77 20.88
C ASN A 40 1.76 2.26 20.27
N THR A 41 1.72 2.44 18.95
CA THR A 41 0.51 2.77 18.19
C THR A 41 0.15 1.63 17.25
N TRP A 42 -1.16 1.44 17.05
CA TRP A 42 -1.66 0.64 15.94
C TRP A 42 -1.21 1.27 14.64
N LEU A 43 -0.74 0.45 13.71
CA LEU A 43 -0.39 0.86 12.37
C LEU A 43 -1.45 0.29 11.44
N VAL A 44 -2.16 1.17 10.75
CA VAL A 44 -3.17 0.80 9.75
C VAL A 44 -2.65 1.22 8.40
N VAL A 45 -2.55 0.26 7.48
CA VAL A 45 -2.22 0.53 6.08
C VAL A 45 -3.50 0.41 5.28
N ARG A 46 -3.88 1.50 4.62
CA ARG A 46 -5.01 1.48 3.69
C ARG A 46 -4.49 1.43 2.27
N LEU A 47 -5.09 0.56 1.45
CA LEU A 47 -4.79 0.43 0.04
C LEU A 47 -6.01 0.85 -0.79
N ASP A 48 -5.85 1.84 -1.65
CA ASP A 48 -6.92 2.34 -2.51
C ASP A 48 -6.56 2.02 -3.98
N GLY A 49 -7.55 1.60 -4.78
CA GLY A 49 -7.34 1.32 -6.20
C GLY A 49 -7.27 2.58 -7.04
N LYS A 50 -6.14 2.85 -7.70
CA LYS A 50 -5.96 4.09 -8.48
C LYS A 50 -6.88 4.12 -9.69
N SER A 51 -7.80 5.09 -9.72
CA SER A 51 -8.78 5.26 -10.80
C SER A 51 -9.59 3.97 -11.08
N PHE A 52 -9.93 3.22 -10.03
CA PHE A 52 -10.60 1.92 -10.17
C PHE A 52 -11.96 1.97 -10.88
N HIS A 53 -12.60 3.14 -10.91
CA HIS A 53 -13.79 3.37 -11.72
C HIS A 53 -13.52 3.13 -13.21
N LYS A 54 -12.43 3.70 -13.74
CA LYS A 54 -11.99 3.47 -15.13
C LYS A 54 -11.52 2.04 -15.35
N PHE A 55 -10.87 1.44 -14.35
CA PHE A 55 -10.43 0.05 -14.39
C PHE A 55 -11.61 -0.92 -14.51
N SER A 56 -12.60 -0.77 -13.62
CA SER A 56 -13.80 -1.61 -13.61
C SER A 56 -14.63 -1.47 -14.89
N ALA A 57 -14.72 -0.26 -15.45
CA ALA A 57 -15.40 -0.02 -16.73
C ALA A 57 -14.67 -0.69 -17.90
N ALA A 58 -13.35 -0.52 -17.99
CA ALA A 58 -12.54 -1.10 -19.07
C ALA A 58 -12.55 -2.64 -19.06
N HIS A 59 -12.63 -3.26 -17.87
CA HIS A 59 -12.67 -4.72 -17.71
C HIS A 59 -14.11 -5.27 -17.56
N HIS A 60 -15.12 -4.44 -17.81
CA HIS A 60 -16.54 -4.80 -17.79
C HIS A 60 -16.94 -5.54 -16.51
N PHE A 61 -16.62 -4.96 -15.36
CA PHE A 61 -17.03 -5.51 -14.06
C PHE A 61 -18.54 -5.40 -13.89
N GLU A 62 -19.12 -6.41 -13.27
CA GLU A 62 -20.53 -6.39 -12.88
C GLU A 62 -20.81 -5.22 -11.91
N LYS A 63 -22.01 -4.64 -12.05
CA LYS A 63 -22.48 -3.55 -11.21
C LYS A 63 -23.75 -4.00 -10.47
N PRO A 64 -23.93 -3.62 -9.18
CA PRO A 64 -23.08 -2.73 -8.38
C PRO A 64 -21.76 -3.37 -7.91
N ASN A 65 -21.69 -4.70 -7.81
CA ASN A 65 -20.54 -5.42 -7.28
C ASN A 65 -20.18 -6.60 -8.18
N ASP A 66 -18.89 -6.79 -8.46
CA ASP A 66 -18.37 -7.95 -9.18
C ASP A 66 -17.72 -8.91 -8.17
N LYS A 67 -18.30 -10.11 -8.04
CA LYS A 67 -17.84 -11.09 -7.07
C LYS A 67 -16.41 -11.54 -7.33
N ASN A 68 -16.03 -11.75 -8.59
CA ASN A 68 -14.69 -12.20 -8.93
C ASN A 68 -13.64 -11.13 -8.62
N ALA A 69 -13.99 -9.85 -8.85
CA ALA A 69 -13.13 -8.73 -8.47
C ALA A 69 -12.92 -8.66 -6.95
N LEU A 70 -13.99 -8.81 -6.17
CA LEU A 70 -13.92 -8.82 -4.70
C LEU A 70 -13.13 -10.01 -4.17
N ASP A 71 -13.37 -11.21 -4.72
CA ASP A 71 -12.64 -12.41 -4.31
C ASP A 71 -11.15 -12.32 -4.68
N LEU A 72 -10.80 -11.71 -5.82
CA LEU A 72 -9.41 -11.42 -6.18
C LEU A 72 -8.76 -10.45 -5.19
N MET A 73 -9.45 -9.37 -4.81
CA MET A 73 -8.93 -8.44 -3.79
C MET A 73 -8.70 -9.15 -2.45
N ASN A 74 -9.64 -10.00 -2.02
CA ASN A 74 -9.52 -10.80 -0.80
C ASN A 74 -8.32 -11.76 -0.87
N GLN A 75 -8.11 -12.41 -2.01
CA GLN A 75 -6.95 -13.28 -2.21
C GLN A 75 -5.63 -12.51 -2.11
N CYS A 76 -5.58 -11.29 -2.62
CA CYS A 76 -4.40 -10.43 -2.49
C CYS A 76 -4.14 -10.05 -1.03
N ALA A 77 -5.19 -9.68 -0.28
CA ALA A 77 -5.08 -9.37 1.14
C ALA A 77 -4.59 -10.58 1.95
N ILE A 78 -5.15 -11.78 1.70
CA ILE A 78 -4.72 -13.03 2.35
C ILE A 78 -3.24 -13.31 2.05
N ALA A 79 -2.80 -13.12 0.80
CA ALA A 79 -1.40 -13.32 0.42
C ALA A 79 -0.47 -12.35 1.16
N VAL A 80 -0.86 -11.07 1.29
CA VAL A 80 -0.10 -10.07 2.05
C VAL A 80 -0.02 -10.43 3.54
N MET A 81 -1.14 -10.86 4.14
CA MET A 81 -1.19 -11.29 5.54
C MET A 81 -0.32 -12.52 5.82
N ASN A 82 -0.30 -13.49 4.89
CA ASN A 82 0.51 -14.69 5.04
C ASN A 82 2.01 -14.41 4.91
N GLU A 83 2.41 -13.45 4.07
CA GLU A 83 3.81 -13.06 3.93
C GLU A 83 4.28 -12.18 5.10
N ILE A 84 3.40 -11.32 5.63
CA ILE A 84 3.71 -10.36 6.69
C ILE A 84 2.99 -10.75 7.99
N ASN A 85 3.62 -11.65 8.75
CA ASN A 85 3.07 -12.23 10.00
C ASN A 85 2.71 -11.22 11.11
N ASP A 86 3.18 -9.96 11.03
CA ASP A 86 2.84 -8.91 11.98
C ASP A 86 1.45 -8.28 11.75
N ILE A 87 0.82 -8.56 10.60
CA ILE A 87 -0.57 -8.19 10.31
C ILE A 87 -1.49 -9.10 11.12
N VAL A 88 -2.42 -8.51 11.86
CA VAL A 88 -3.35 -9.26 12.73
C VAL A 88 -4.79 -9.25 12.25
N LEU A 89 -5.13 -8.31 11.39
CA LEU A 89 -6.46 -8.18 10.83
C LEU A 89 -6.35 -7.55 9.44
N GLY A 90 -7.20 -8.02 8.54
CA GLY A 90 -7.43 -7.39 7.24
C GLY A 90 -8.93 -7.19 7.08
N TYR A 91 -9.34 -5.95 6.93
CA TYR A 91 -10.68 -5.59 6.45
C TYR A 91 -10.58 -5.26 4.95
N GLY A 92 -11.68 -5.36 4.19
CA GLY A 92 -11.71 -5.30 2.71
C GLY A 92 -11.24 -4.01 2.02
N GLU A 93 -10.39 -3.22 2.68
CA GLU A 93 -9.53 -2.18 2.12
C GLU A 93 -8.42 -1.72 3.11
N SER A 94 -8.19 -2.43 4.22
CA SER A 94 -7.31 -1.96 5.31
C SER A 94 -6.62 -3.13 5.98
N ASP A 95 -5.28 -3.09 5.99
CA ASP A 95 -4.41 -4.05 6.67
C ASP A 95 -4.00 -3.46 8.02
N GLU A 96 -4.30 -4.15 9.13
CA GLU A 96 -4.02 -3.68 10.48
C GLU A 96 -2.92 -4.48 11.19
N TYR A 97 -2.00 -3.76 11.83
CA TYR A 97 -0.80 -4.29 12.46
C TYR A 97 -0.79 -4.12 13.97
N ARG A 98 -0.16 -5.06 14.69
CA ARG A 98 0.02 -4.98 16.16
C ARG A 98 0.74 -3.71 16.61
N LYS A 99 0.34 -3.18 17.78
CA LYS A 99 1.03 -2.06 18.45
C LYS A 99 2.53 -2.28 18.68
N SER A 100 2.94 -3.53 18.92
CA SER A 100 4.32 -3.93 19.18
C SER A 100 5.10 -4.33 17.92
N CYS A 101 4.56 -4.09 16.73
CA CYS A 101 5.20 -4.44 15.46
C CYS A 101 6.50 -3.64 15.28
N ASN A 102 7.61 -4.35 15.04
CA ASN A 102 8.92 -3.77 14.72
C ASN A 102 9.32 -3.99 13.25
N LEU A 103 8.37 -4.36 12.40
CA LEU A 103 8.57 -4.61 10.98
C LEU A 103 9.35 -3.45 10.33
N TYR A 104 10.46 -3.79 9.67
CA TYR A 104 11.36 -2.84 9.00
C TYR A 104 11.85 -1.66 9.85
N GLY A 105 11.91 -1.82 11.18
CA GLY A 105 12.26 -0.72 12.09
C GLY A 105 11.18 0.38 12.13
N ARG A 106 9.93 0.03 11.81
CA ARG A 106 8.77 0.95 11.73
C ARG A 106 8.93 2.09 10.73
N ARG A 107 9.76 1.92 9.70
CA ARG A 107 9.88 2.89 8.61
C ARG A 107 8.63 2.86 7.74
N GLU A 108 7.92 3.99 7.69
CA GLU A 108 6.66 4.13 6.98
C GLU A 108 6.79 3.72 5.51
N SER A 109 7.78 4.27 4.80
CA SER A 109 7.99 4.03 3.38
C SER A 109 8.20 2.55 3.08
N LYS A 110 8.93 1.82 3.93
CA LYS A 110 9.22 0.40 3.71
C LYS A 110 8.01 -0.46 3.94
N ILE A 111 7.29 -0.22 5.01
CA ILE A 111 6.04 -0.94 5.31
C ILE A 111 5.07 -0.70 4.17
N LEU A 112 4.79 0.56 3.84
CA LEU A 112 3.83 0.94 2.82
C LEU A 112 4.20 0.37 1.43
N THR A 113 5.43 0.60 0.96
CA THR A 113 5.84 0.14 -0.38
C THR A 113 5.89 -1.38 -0.50
N THR A 114 6.24 -2.10 0.58
CA THR A 114 6.24 -3.57 0.57
C THR A 114 4.82 -4.10 0.43
N ILE A 115 3.88 -3.59 1.22
CA ILE A 115 2.47 -4.00 1.17
C ILE A 115 1.86 -3.68 -0.21
N VAL A 116 2.00 -2.43 -0.66
CA VAL A 116 1.44 -1.98 -1.96
C VAL A 116 2.00 -2.82 -3.11
N SER A 117 3.31 -3.09 -3.11
CA SER A 117 3.93 -3.88 -4.18
C SER A 117 3.53 -5.35 -4.14
N LEU A 118 3.44 -5.95 -2.95
CA LEU A 118 2.99 -7.32 -2.77
C LEU A 118 1.51 -7.48 -3.16
N PHE A 119 0.66 -6.54 -2.77
CA PHE A 119 -0.75 -6.53 -3.16
C PHE A 119 -0.91 -6.39 -4.69
N SER A 120 -0.24 -5.39 -5.29
CA SER A 120 -0.31 -5.13 -6.73
C SER A 120 0.18 -6.33 -7.55
N SER A 121 1.28 -6.96 -7.13
CA SER A 121 1.83 -8.12 -7.82
C SER A 121 0.92 -9.34 -7.69
N ASN A 122 0.36 -9.61 -6.50
CA ASN A 122 -0.62 -10.68 -6.31
C ASN A 122 -1.89 -10.47 -7.14
N TYR A 123 -2.34 -9.23 -7.29
CA TYR A 123 -3.52 -8.91 -8.09
C TYR A 123 -3.32 -9.30 -9.57
N VAL A 124 -2.16 -9.00 -10.13
CA VAL A 124 -1.81 -9.41 -11.50
C VAL A 124 -1.57 -10.91 -11.59
N PHE A 125 -0.86 -11.48 -10.62
CA PHE A 125 -0.51 -12.89 -10.58
C PHE A 125 -1.75 -13.80 -10.53
N HIS A 126 -2.74 -13.44 -9.71
CA HIS A 126 -3.97 -14.21 -9.54
C HIS A 126 -5.09 -13.80 -10.50
N TRP A 127 -4.92 -12.75 -11.33
CA TRP A 127 -5.96 -12.26 -12.23
C TRP A 127 -6.62 -13.38 -13.05
N LYS A 128 -5.81 -14.21 -13.73
CA LYS A 128 -6.33 -15.29 -14.60
C LYS A 128 -7.07 -16.39 -13.86
N HIS A 129 -6.87 -16.53 -12.55
CA HIS A 129 -7.62 -17.48 -11.73
C HIS A 129 -9.08 -17.03 -11.56
N TYR A 130 -9.30 -15.74 -11.28
CA TYR A 130 -10.63 -15.16 -11.07
C TYR A 130 -11.30 -14.70 -12.36
N PHE A 131 -10.48 -14.37 -13.37
CA PHE A 131 -10.93 -13.92 -14.68
C PHE A 131 -10.29 -14.77 -15.80
N PRO A 132 -10.71 -16.04 -15.95
CA PRO A 132 -10.11 -16.95 -16.93
C PRO A 132 -10.29 -16.47 -18.37
N THR A 133 -11.43 -15.85 -18.66
CA THR A 133 -11.80 -15.37 -20.00
C THR A 133 -11.50 -13.90 -20.25
N LYS A 134 -11.30 -13.08 -19.19
CA LYS A 134 -10.98 -11.65 -19.36
C LYS A 134 -9.48 -11.45 -19.35
N GLU A 135 -8.97 -10.73 -20.34
CA GLU A 135 -7.58 -10.29 -20.33
C GLU A 135 -7.40 -9.06 -19.46
N LEU A 136 -6.25 -8.97 -18.80
CA LEU A 136 -5.85 -7.77 -18.07
C LEU A 136 -5.33 -6.77 -19.11
N LEU A 137 -6.10 -5.72 -19.37
CA LEU A 137 -5.82 -4.76 -20.45
C LEU A 137 -4.61 -3.87 -20.13
N TYR A 138 -4.43 -3.54 -18.86
CA TYR A 138 -3.30 -2.76 -18.37
C TYR A 138 -3.02 -3.08 -16.90
N PRO A 139 -1.76 -2.92 -16.43
CA PRO A 139 -1.43 -3.20 -15.03
C PRO A 139 -2.19 -2.24 -14.10
N PRO A 140 -2.87 -2.76 -13.07
CA PRO A 140 -3.49 -1.93 -12.06
C PRO A 140 -2.42 -1.25 -11.20
N SER A 141 -2.81 -0.16 -10.54
CA SER A 141 -1.97 0.55 -9.59
C SER A 141 -2.79 0.80 -8.34
N PHE A 142 -2.15 0.64 -7.19
CA PHE A 142 -2.75 0.91 -5.89
C PHE A 142 -1.95 2.03 -5.24
N ASP A 143 -2.65 2.99 -4.65
CA ASP A 143 -2.05 3.90 -3.68
C ASP A 143 -2.28 3.34 -2.28
N GLY A 144 -1.47 3.79 -1.33
CA GLY A 144 -1.72 3.47 0.04
C GLY A 144 -1.22 4.56 0.96
N ARG A 145 -1.66 4.48 2.22
CA ARG A 145 -1.26 5.40 3.28
C ARG A 145 -1.19 4.66 4.60
N VAL A 146 -0.33 5.15 5.48
CA VAL A 146 -0.23 4.65 6.85
C VAL A 146 -0.90 5.64 7.80
N VAL A 147 -1.72 5.12 8.72
CA VAL A 147 -2.35 5.91 9.77
C VAL A 147 -2.06 5.25 11.12
N LEU A 148 -1.70 6.07 12.10
CA LEU A 148 -1.38 5.60 13.45
C LEU A 148 -2.56 5.86 14.39
N TYR A 149 -2.98 4.83 15.11
CA TYR A 149 -4.01 4.95 16.16
C TYR A 149 -3.44 4.62 17.54
N PRO A 150 -3.54 5.53 18.52
CA PRO A 150 -2.89 5.35 19.81
C PRO A 150 -3.62 4.36 20.74
N SER A 151 -4.93 4.17 20.55
CA SER A 151 -5.77 3.35 21.42
C SER A 151 -6.57 2.31 20.64
N ASP A 152 -7.05 1.29 21.36
CA ASP A 152 -7.92 0.25 20.78
C ASP A 152 -9.29 0.82 20.41
N GLU A 153 -9.75 1.85 21.14
CA GLU A 153 -10.97 2.58 20.85
C GLU A 153 -10.87 3.26 19.48
N ASN A 154 -9.78 4.00 19.22
CA ASN A 154 -9.60 4.65 17.92
C ASN A 154 -9.51 3.65 16.76
N LEU A 155 -8.89 2.48 16.99
CA LEU A 155 -8.87 1.42 15.98
C LEU A 155 -10.28 0.87 15.72
N ARG A 156 -11.07 0.60 16.77
CA ARG A 156 -12.45 0.13 16.63
C ARG A 156 -13.34 1.15 15.93
N ASP A 157 -13.18 2.43 16.23
CA ASP A 157 -13.91 3.52 15.58
C ASP A 157 -13.54 3.59 14.09
N TYR A 158 -12.26 3.44 13.76
CA TYR A 158 -11.81 3.39 12.38
C TYR A 158 -12.45 2.21 11.62
N LEU A 159 -12.43 1.01 12.18
CA LEU A 159 -13.04 -0.17 11.57
C LEU A 159 -14.56 0.01 11.40
N SER A 160 -15.23 0.54 12.42
CA SER A 160 -16.66 0.84 12.40
C SER A 160 -16.99 1.88 11.33
N TRP A 161 -16.14 2.90 11.17
CA TRP A 161 -16.26 3.89 10.12
C TRP A 161 -16.12 3.28 8.72
N ARG A 162 -15.14 2.40 8.50
CA ARG A 162 -15.00 1.68 7.21
C ARG A 162 -16.19 0.76 6.93
N GLN A 163 -16.74 0.13 7.96
CA GLN A 163 -17.96 -0.69 7.82
C GLN A 163 -19.19 0.15 7.47
N ALA A 164 -19.38 1.29 8.14
CA ALA A 164 -20.47 2.20 7.85
C ALA A 164 -20.38 2.77 6.42
N ASP A 165 -19.19 3.17 5.97
CA ASP A 165 -18.93 3.64 4.61
C ASP A 165 -19.27 2.56 3.58
N CYS A 166 -18.82 1.31 3.80
CA CYS A 166 -19.18 0.18 2.94
C CYS A 166 -20.70 -0.03 2.88
N HIS A 167 -21.39 -0.01 4.02
CA HIS A 167 -22.84 -0.19 4.07
C HIS A 167 -23.60 0.89 3.30
N ILE A 168 -23.25 2.16 3.52
CA ILE A 168 -23.87 3.31 2.84
C ILE A 168 -23.62 3.24 1.33
N ASN A 169 -22.37 3.04 0.92
CA ASN A 169 -22.00 3.00 -0.50
C ASN A 169 -22.63 1.80 -1.21
N ASN A 170 -22.65 0.62 -0.58
CA ASN A 170 -23.26 -0.55 -1.18
C ASN A 170 -24.78 -0.39 -1.33
N LEU A 171 -25.46 0.14 -0.31
CA LEU A 171 -26.90 0.41 -0.37
C LEU A 171 -27.23 1.40 -1.49
N TYR A 172 -26.51 2.52 -1.54
CA TYR A 172 -26.68 3.53 -2.59
C TYR A 172 -26.42 2.95 -3.98
N ASN A 173 -25.28 2.29 -4.18
CA ASN A 173 -24.91 1.72 -5.48
C ASN A 173 -25.88 0.64 -5.94
N THR A 174 -26.38 -0.19 -5.02
CA THR A 174 -27.38 -1.22 -5.35
C THR A 174 -28.67 -0.59 -5.87
N CYS A 175 -29.20 0.40 -5.16
CA CYS A 175 -30.38 1.14 -5.62
C CYS A 175 -30.11 1.88 -6.95
N PHE A 176 -28.96 2.53 -7.07
CA PHE A 176 -28.57 3.28 -8.26
C PHE A 176 -28.50 2.38 -9.49
N TRP A 177 -27.78 1.26 -9.41
CA TRP A 177 -27.65 0.34 -10.55
C TRP A 177 -28.94 -0.41 -10.83
N ALA A 178 -29.78 -0.69 -9.83
CA ALA A 178 -31.12 -1.23 -10.07
C ALA A 178 -31.98 -0.27 -10.92
N LEU A 179 -31.92 1.05 -10.65
CA LEU A 179 -32.60 2.06 -11.45
C LEU A 179 -32.04 2.13 -12.87
N VAL A 180 -30.71 2.11 -13.03
CA VAL A 180 -30.09 2.11 -14.37
C VAL A 180 -30.48 0.86 -15.15
N HIS A 181 -30.49 -0.31 -14.53
CA HIS A 181 -30.93 -1.56 -15.16
C HIS A 181 -32.43 -1.59 -15.48
N SER A 182 -33.26 -0.79 -14.79
CA SER A 182 -34.66 -0.59 -15.15
C SER A 182 -34.89 0.31 -16.37
N GLY A 183 -33.82 0.83 -16.98
CA GLY A 183 -33.85 1.65 -18.19
C GLY A 183 -33.72 3.16 -17.95
N LYS A 184 -33.44 3.60 -16.72
CA LYS A 184 -33.12 5.01 -16.43
C LYS A 184 -31.68 5.32 -16.85
N THR A 185 -31.44 6.56 -17.25
CA THR A 185 -30.08 7.09 -17.39
C THR A 185 -29.42 7.27 -16.01
N GLU A 186 -28.10 7.30 -15.96
CA GLU A 186 -27.35 7.55 -14.72
C GLU A 186 -27.77 8.86 -14.03
N SER A 187 -28.02 9.93 -14.81
CA SER A 187 -28.49 11.21 -14.27
C SER A 187 -29.91 11.14 -13.69
N GLU A 188 -30.81 10.37 -14.30
CA GLU A 188 -32.15 10.14 -13.76
C GLU A 188 -32.12 9.29 -12.49
N ALA A 189 -31.25 8.27 -12.44
CA ALA A 189 -31.03 7.46 -11.25
C ALA A 189 -30.49 8.29 -10.09
N GLU A 190 -29.48 9.14 -10.34
CA GLU A 190 -28.93 10.06 -9.33
C GLU A 190 -30.00 11.01 -8.79
N ASN A 191 -30.76 11.66 -9.68
CA ASN A 191 -31.83 12.58 -9.27
C ASN A 191 -32.96 11.89 -8.49
N THR A 192 -33.17 10.57 -8.69
CA THR A 192 -34.17 9.80 -7.95
C THR A 192 -33.72 9.47 -6.52
N LEU A 193 -32.40 9.40 -6.29
CA LEU A 193 -31.81 9.02 -5.00
C LEU A 193 -31.30 10.22 -4.17
N ARG A 194 -31.41 11.44 -4.69
CA ARG A 194 -31.15 12.69 -3.96
C ARG A 194 -32.29 13.02 -2.99
#